data_AF-A0A524CHY0-F1
#
_entry.id   AF-A0A524CHY0-F1
#
_cell.length_a   1.000
_cell.length_b   1.000
_cell.length_c   1.000
_cell.angle_alpha   90.00
_cell.angle_beta   90.00
_cell.angle_gamma   90.00
#
_symmetry.space_group_name_H-M   'P 1'
#
loop_
_entity.id
_entity.type
_entity.pdbx_description
1 polymer ?
#
loop_
_entity_poly.entity_id
_entity_poly.type
_entity_poly.pdbx_seq_one_letter_code
_entity_poly.pdbx_strand_id
1 'polypeptide(L)'
;SGECTLELLPHDVLTTIEFFRPAQIDQYGNTNNTCIGSWENPKVRLPGAAGIPDFSGFYSRGQSLYVTHHDKRTFVPSEKLFFRSGVGFVDGKMPIAGGIGPQFIISDIAYLDFDEKTKRMRIKSRHPGVTVEEIQEKTGFELVIPDEVPETKPPTETELKTLREKVDPLAIRKLEVLRGKEREEHLQSVIENEIKMEKRIMERI
;
A
#
# COMPACT_ATOMS: atom_id res chain seq x y z
N SER A 1 9.10 -5.65 36.49
CA SER A 1 9.22 -6.72 35.48
C SER A 1 9.31 -6.07 34.11
N GLY A 2 10.54 -5.89 33.61
CA GLY A 2 10.82 -5.27 32.31
C GLY A 2 10.85 -6.30 31.18
N GLU A 3 9.83 -7.17 31.11
CA GLU A 3 9.71 -8.23 30.10
C GLU A 3 8.66 -7.85 29.04
N CYS A 4 8.79 -6.68 28.40
CA CYS A 4 7.86 -6.28 27.34
C CYS A 4 8.56 -5.65 26.13
N THR A 5 9.82 -6.02 25.85
CA THR A 5 10.58 -5.34 24.78
C THR A 5 11.43 -6.27 23.89
N LEU A 6 11.31 -7.59 24.05
CA LEU A 6 12.08 -8.56 23.25
C LEU A 6 11.22 -9.40 22.29
N GLU A 7 9.89 -9.36 22.38
CA GLU A 7 8.99 -10.03 21.42
C GLU A 7 8.78 -9.23 20.12
N LEU A 8 9.37 -8.04 19.99
CA LEU A 8 9.20 -7.13 18.84
C LEU A 8 10.39 -7.14 17.87
N LEU A 9 11.45 -7.91 18.14
CA LEU A 9 12.51 -8.09 17.16
C LEU A 9 12.08 -9.13 16.12
N PRO A 10 12.38 -8.92 14.82
CA PRO A 10 12.06 -9.89 13.78
C PRO A 10 12.61 -11.26 14.15
N HIS A 11 11.72 -12.22 14.41
CA HIS A 11 12.06 -13.61 14.72
C HIS A 11 11.80 -14.49 13.50
N ASP A 12 12.72 -15.39 13.16
CA ASP A 12 12.64 -16.20 11.93
C ASP A 12 11.38 -17.06 11.86
N VAL A 13 10.80 -17.40 13.01
CA VAL A 13 9.57 -18.22 13.13
C VAL A 13 8.31 -17.37 13.37
N LEU A 14 8.43 -16.25 14.11
CA LEU A 14 7.32 -15.39 14.53
C LEU A 14 7.44 -14.04 13.81
N THR A 15 7.51 -14.09 12.49
CA THR A 15 7.72 -12.91 11.67
C THR A 15 6.38 -12.30 11.26
N THR A 16 6.26 -10.98 11.42
CA THR A 16 5.04 -10.22 11.15
C THR A 16 4.95 -9.87 9.67
N ILE A 17 3.77 -10.07 9.07
CA ILE A 17 3.44 -9.49 7.77
C ILE A 17 2.72 -8.17 8.03
N GLU A 18 3.33 -7.07 7.61
CA GLU A 18 2.75 -5.73 7.74
C GLU A 18 2.46 -5.15 6.36
N PHE A 19 1.29 -4.51 6.24
CA PHE A 19 0.87 -3.78 5.05
C PHE A 19 0.97 -2.28 5.30
N PHE A 20 1.71 -1.59 4.44
CA PHE A 20 1.96 -0.16 4.58
C PHE A 20 1.52 0.63 3.34
N ARG A 21 0.89 1.79 3.57
CA ARG A 21 0.47 2.72 2.51
C ARG A 21 1.37 3.97 2.49
N PRO A 22 2.23 4.12 1.47
CA PRO A 22 3.05 5.30 1.32
C PRO A 22 2.25 6.50 0.78
N ALA A 23 2.61 7.72 1.19
CA ALA A 23 2.12 8.94 0.57
C ALA A 23 2.89 9.25 -0.73
N GLN A 24 4.21 8.99 -0.75
CA GLN A 24 5.00 8.88 -1.97
C GLN A 24 5.85 7.60 -1.98
N ILE A 25 6.09 7.05 -3.17
CA ILE A 25 6.95 5.91 -3.43
C ILE A 25 7.75 6.14 -4.73
N ASP A 26 9.02 5.75 -4.75
CA ASP A 26 9.89 5.87 -5.93
C ASP A 26 10.11 4.54 -6.68
N GLN A 27 10.83 4.60 -7.81
CA GLN A 27 11.12 3.44 -8.65
C GLN A 27 11.88 2.30 -7.95
N TYR A 28 12.46 2.55 -6.78
CA TYR A 28 13.20 1.55 -5.99
C TYR A 28 12.42 1.13 -4.73
N GLY A 29 11.20 1.63 -4.55
CA GLY A 29 10.35 1.33 -3.40
C GLY A 29 10.73 2.09 -2.13
N ASN A 30 11.54 3.15 -2.24
CA ASN A 30 11.71 4.08 -1.12
C ASN A 30 10.41 4.84 -0.88
N THR A 31 10.02 5.04 0.37
CA THR A 31 8.72 5.62 0.72
C THR A 31 8.84 6.88 1.56
N ASN A 32 7.82 7.74 1.46
CA ASN A 32 7.72 8.99 2.22
C ASN A 32 6.32 9.17 2.82
N ASN A 33 6.24 9.23 4.16
CA ASN A 33 5.07 9.65 4.93
C ASN A 33 5.37 10.82 5.89
N THR A 34 6.48 11.53 5.64
CA THR A 34 7.00 12.56 6.55
C THR A 34 6.66 13.97 6.07
N CYS A 35 7.07 14.36 4.86
CA CYS A 35 6.82 15.71 4.35
C CYS A 35 6.95 15.81 2.83
N ILE A 36 6.29 16.82 2.25
CA ILE A 36 6.46 17.23 0.85
C ILE A 36 7.16 18.59 0.82
N GLY A 37 8.26 18.71 0.06
CA GLY A 37 9.13 19.89 0.06
C GLY A 37 10.31 19.75 1.03
N SER A 38 11.07 20.84 1.24
CA SER A 38 12.22 20.84 2.16
C SER A 38 11.81 20.47 3.58
N TRP A 39 12.69 19.74 4.27
CA TRP A 39 12.45 19.28 5.64
C TRP A 39 12.33 20.44 6.64
N GLU A 40 13.14 21.48 6.47
CA GLU A 40 13.17 22.66 7.37
C GLU A 40 11.89 23.50 7.26
N ASN A 41 11.26 23.54 6.08
CA ASN A 41 10.03 24.27 5.84
C ASN A 41 9.13 23.50 4.85
N PRO A 42 8.44 22.44 5.31
CA PRO A 42 7.70 21.57 4.42
C PRO A 42 6.46 22.26 3.88
N LYS A 43 6.23 22.12 2.57
CA LYS A 43 4.98 22.59 1.94
C LYS A 43 3.77 21.84 2.48
N VAL A 44 3.93 20.54 2.76
CA VAL A 44 2.92 19.70 3.39
C VAL A 44 3.58 18.83 4.45
N ARG A 45 3.08 18.89 5.68
CA ARG A 45 3.42 17.95 6.74
C ARG A 45 2.52 16.73 6.65
N LEU A 46 3.12 15.54 6.60
CA LEU A 46 2.43 14.26 6.58
C LEU A 46 2.44 13.64 8.00
N PRO A 47 1.68 12.56 8.26
CA PRO A 47 1.52 11.98 9.61
C PRO A 47 2.83 11.60 10.32
N GLY A 48 3.91 11.31 9.58
CA GLY A 48 5.22 10.95 10.11
C GLY A 48 5.61 9.52 9.78
N ALA A 49 6.84 9.15 10.18
CA ALA A 49 7.45 7.88 9.82
C ALA A 49 6.95 6.68 10.64
N ALA A 50 6.45 6.88 11.87
CA ALA A 50 6.06 5.80 12.77
C ALA A 50 7.10 4.65 12.78
N GLY A 51 6.68 3.39 12.65
CA GLY A 51 7.55 2.21 12.55
C GLY A 51 8.07 1.90 11.14
N ILE A 52 7.85 2.77 10.15
CA ILE A 52 8.29 2.52 8.75
C ILE A 52 9.80 2.24 8.64
N PRO A 53 10.70 2.94 9.36
CA PRO A 53 12.13 2.62 9.29
C PRO A 53 12.44 1.19 9.72
N ASP A 54 11.76 0.68 10.76
CA ASP A 54 11.98 -0.67 11.28
C ASP A 54 11.42 -1.73 10.33
N PHE A 55 10.17 -1.53 9.91
CA PHE A 55 9.47 -2.34 8.91
C PHE A 55 10.28 -2.45 7.60
N SER A 56 10.80 -1.31 7.12
CA SER A 56 11.49 -1.27 5.83
C SER A 56 12.92 -1.79 5.89
N GLY A 57 13.61 -1.61 7.03
CA GLY A 57 15.01 -1.95 7.19
C GLY A 57 15.30 -3.39 7.61
N PHE A 58 14.47 -3.99 8.47
CA PHE A 58 14.86 -5.22 9.19
C PHE A 58 13.97 -6.45 8.91
N TYR A 59 12.82 -6.28 8.24
CA TYR A 59 11.85 -7.39 8.13
C TYR A 59 12.31 -8.45 7.12
N SER A 60 12.41 -9.70 7.60
CA SER A 60 12.82 -10.87 6.82
C SER A 60 11.77 -11.34 5.80
N ARG A 61 10.49 -10.96 5.98
CA ARG A 61 9.41 -11.16 4.99
C ARG A 61 9.31 -10.03 3.96
N GLY A 62 10.07 -8.96 4.14
CA GLY A 62 10.06 -7.79 3.28
C GLY A 62 8.80 -6.94 3.41
N GLN A 63 8.70 -5.92 2.56
CA GLN A 63 7.66 -4.90 2.67
C GLN A 63 6.50 -5.24 1.74
N SER A 64 5.29 -5.35 2.30
CA SER A 64 4.04 -5.44 1.55
C SER A 64 3.41 -4.07 1.49
N LEU A 65 3.31 -3.48 0.29
CA LEU A 65 2.82 -2.13 0.13
C LEU A 65 1.47 -2.13 -0.58
N TYR A 66 0.64 -1.14 -0.30
CA TYR A 66 -0.56 -0.88 -1.08
C TYR A 66 -0.80 0.60 -1.23
N VAL A 67 -1.45 0.99 -2.32
CA VAL A 67 -1.90 2.36 -2.58
C VAL A 67 -3.32 2.30 -3.11
N THR A 68 -4.20 3.13 -2.58
CA THR A 68 -5.60 3.11 -2.99
C THR A 68 -5.86 3.93 -4.25
N HIS A 69 -4.85 4.70 -4.67
CA HIS A 69 -4.89 5.60 -5.80
C HIS A 69 -3.54 5.70 -6.48
N HIS A 70 -3.46 5.20 -7.71
CA HIS A 70 -2.28 5.27 -8.55
C HIS A 70 -2.24 6.60 -9.30
N ASP A 71 -1.33 7.50 -8.92
CA ASP A 71 -1.07 8.74 -9.63
C ASP A 71 0.38 9.21 -9.50
N LYS A 72 0.75 10.24 -10.27
CA LYS A 72 2.11 10.82 -10.30
C LYS A 72 2.49 11.61 -9.05
N ARG A 73 1.56 11.79 -8.10
CA ARG A 73 1.84 12.43 -6.80
C ARG A 73 2.26 11.38 -5.77
N THR A 74 1.72 10.17 -5.90
CA THR A 74 2.12 9.01 -5.10
C THR A 74 3.34 8.31 -5.71
N PHE A 75 3.30 7.94 -6.99
CA PHE A 75 4.45 7.35 -7.67
C PHE A 75 5.34 8.44 -8.24
N VAL A 76 6.39 8.80 -7.51
CA VAL A 76 7.27 9.92 -7.83
C VAL A 76 8.65 9.44 -8.19
N PRO A 77 9.35 10.09 -9.14
CA PRO A 77 10.73 9.73 -9.40
C PRO A 77 11.59 10.05 -8.17
N SER A 78 12.69 9.33 -7.94
CA SER A 78 13.49 9.43 -6.70
C SER A 78 13.91 10.86 -6.33
N GLU A 79 14.17 11.74 -7.30
CA GLU A 79 14.51 13.15 -7.06
C GLU A 79 13.34 13.98 -6.50
N LYS A 80 12.12 13.48 -6.56
CA LYS A 80 10.90 14.07 -5.98
C LYS A 80 10.44 13.35 -4.70
N LEU A 81 11.21 12.37 -4.21
CA LEU A 81 11.02 11.77 -2.91
C LEU A 81 11.71 12.65 -1.84
N PHE A 82 10.97 13.64 -1.32
CA PHE A 82 11.53 14.69 -0.47
C PHE A 82 12.09 14.21 0.88
N PHE A 83 11.58 13.09 1.40
CA PHE A 83 12.06 12.47 2.62
C PHE A 83 11.94 10.95 2.48
N ARG A 84 12.95 10.22 2.96
CA ARG A 84 12.94 8.75 2.95
C ARG A 84 12.55 8.25 4.34
N SER A 85 11.24 8.05 4.56
CA SER A 85 10.75 7.45 5.80
C SER A 85 10.86 5.93 5.80
N GLY A 86 10.85 5.31 4.61
CA GLY A 86 11.12 3.89 4.44
C GLY A 86 12.15 3.63 3.36
N VAL A 87 13.02 2.66 3.61
CA VAL A 87 14.15 2.31 2.75
C VAL A 87 13.74 1.20 1.79
N GLY A 88 13.81 1.47 0.50
CA GLY A 88 13.64 0.48 -0.56
C GLY A 88 14.97 -0.12 -1.01
N PHE A 89 15.08 -0.45 -2.28
CA PHE A 89 16.33 -0.87 -2.92
C PHE A 89 17.19 0.32 -3.36
N VAL A 90 17.75 1.06 -2.40
CA VAL A 90 18.51 2.30 -2.67
C VAL A 90 19.57 2.08 -3.75
N ASP A 91 19.46 2.82 -4.84
CA ASP A 91 20.32 2.73 -6.03
C ASP A 91 20.46 1.31 -6.59
N GLY A 92 19.38 0.52 -6.53
CA GLY A 92 19.33 -0.85 -7.02
C GLY A 92 19.96 -1.89 -6.08
N LYS A 93 20.26 -1.54 -4.83
CA LYS A 93 20.99 -2.40 -3.88
C LYS A 93 20.09 -2.96 -2.80
N MET A 94 20.49 -4.10 -2.24
CA MET A 94 19.82 -4.69 -1.08
C MET A 94 19.91 -3.76 0.15
N PRO A 95 18.91 -3.77 1.04
CA PRO A 95 18.98 -3.03 2.30
C PRO A 95 20.20 -3.43 3.13
N ILE A 96 20.93 -2.42 3.64
CA ILE A 96 22.14 -2.62 4.45
C ILE A 96 21.80 -3.19 5.83
N ALA A 97 20.58 -2.91 6.32
CA ALA A 97 20.07 -3.31 7.62
C ALA A 97 19.65 -4.79 7.71
N GLY A 98 19.78 -5.58 6.64
CA GLY A 98 19.52 -7.02 6.63
C GLY A 98 18.10 -7.44 6.24
N GLY A 99 17.16 -6.50 6.13
CA GLY A 99 15.85 -6.76 5.53
C GLY A 99 15.94 -7.11 4.04
N ILE A 100 14.92 -7.80 3.52
CA ILE A 100 14.91 -8.25 2.12
C ILE A 100 14.32 -7.22 1.14
N GLY A 101 13.94 -6.04 1.65
CA GLY A 101 13.42 -4.92 0.86
C GLY A 101 11.95 -5.07 0.44
N PRO A 102 11.45 -4.17 -0.42
CA PRO A 102 10.07 -4.19 -0.84
C PRO A 102 9.77 -5.37 -1.78
N GLN A 103 8.67 -6.06 -1.53
CA GLN A 103 8.30 -7.27 -2.27
C GLN A 103 7.32 -6.94 -3.39
N PHE A 104 6.28 -6.17 -3.06
CA PHE A 104 5.26 -5.78 -4.03
C PHE A 104 4.52 -4.52 -3.58
N ILE A 105 3.82 -3.91 -4.54
CA ILE A 105 2.83 -2.88 -4.30
C ILE A 105 1.54 -3.25 -5.03
N ILE A 106 0.42 -3.26 -4.30
CA ILE A 106 -0.92 -3.36 -4.90
C ILE A 106 -1.52 -1.98 -5.03
N SER A 107 -1.89 -1.57 -6.23
CA SER A 107 -2.61 -0.33 -6.50
C SER A 107 -4.06 -0.60 -6.90
N ASP A 108 -4.85 0.44 -7.14
CA ASP A 108 -6.20 0.35 -7.71
C ASP A 108 -6.22 -0.11 -9.17
N ILE A 109 -5.08 -0.13 -9.86
CA ILE A 109 -4.99 -0.46 -11.30
C ILE A 109 -3.99 -1.59 -11.63
N ALA A 110 -3.10 -1.96 -10.72
CA ALA A 110 -2.02 -2.89 -11.00
C ALA A 110 -1.43 -3.56 -9.74
N TYR A 111 -0.89 -4.76 -9.92
CA TYR A 111 0.08 -5.37 -9.02
C TYR A 111 1.49 -5.11 -9.57
N LEU A 112 2.33 -4.50 -8.75
CA LEU A 112 3.71 -4.13 -9.07
C LEU A 112 4.66 -4.95 -8.19
N ASP A 113 5.78 -5.38 -8.75
CA ASP A 113 6.90 -5.98 -8.00
C ASP A 113 8.21 -5.29 -8.36
N PHE A 114 9.35 -5.91 -8.05
CA PHE A 114 10.66 -5.34 -8.35
C PHE A 114 11.45 -6.33 -9.21
N ASP A 115 12.06 -5.81 -10.27
CA ASP A 115 12.94 -6.58 -11.13
C ASP A 115 14.14 -7.13 -10.35
N GLU A 116 14.48 -8.40 -10.55
CA GLU A 116 15.47 -9.07 -9.71
C GLU A 116 16.88 -8.51 -9.89
N LYS A 117 17.21 -8.01 -11.09
CA LYS A 117 18.55 -7.53 -11.46
C LYS A 117 18.74 -6.06 -11.14
N THR A 118 17.78 -5.22 -11.55
CA THR A 118 17.86 -3.76 -11.43
C THR A 118 17.22 -3.25 -10.13
N LYS A 119 16.39 -4.06 -9.49
CA LYS A 119 15.54 -3.70 -8.34
C LYS A 119 14.62 -2.51 -8.62
N ARG A 120 14.39 -2.19 -9.90
CA ARG A 120 13.40 -1.19 -10.30
C ARG A 120 12.01 -1.79 -10.31
N MET A 121 11.02 -0.96 -10.00
CA MET A 121 9.62 -1.32 -9.99
C MET A 121 9.18 -1.81 -11.37
N ARG A 122 8.46 -2.92 -11.38
CA ARG A 122 8.01 -3.65 -12.57
C ARG A 122 6.51 -3.91 -12.50
N ILE A 123 5.84 -3.89 -13.65
CA ILE A 123 4.45 -4.31 -13.75
C ILE A 123 4.38 -5.83 -13.74
N LYS A 124 3.81 -6.41 -12.68
CA LYS A 124 3.63 -7.86 -12.56
C LYS A 124 2.32 -8.34 -13.16
N SER A 125 1.24 -7.60 -12.91
CA SER A 125 -0.06 -7.79 -13.56
C SER A 125 -0.86 -6.50 -13.55
N ARG A 126 -1.75 -6.36 -14.53
CA ARG A 126 -2.70 -5.24 -14.64
C ARG A 126 -4.08 -5.69 -14.18
N HIS A 127 -4.83 -4.85 -13.50
CA HIS A 127 -6.21 -5.21 -13.14
C HIS A 127 -7.10 -5.28 -14.39
N PRO A 128 -8.18 -6.07 -14.37
CA PRO A 128 -9.05 -6.24 -15.54
C PRO A 128 -9.51 -4.89 -16.13
N GLY A 129 -9.36 -4.72 -17.44
CA GLY A 129 -9.74 -3.50 -18.16
C GLY A 129 -8.72 -2.35 -18.13
N VAL A 130 -7.63 -2.46 -17.36
CA VAL A 130 -6.54 -1.47 -17.33
C VAL A 130 -5.48 -1.85 -18.36
N THR A 131 -4.94 -0.89 -19.11
CA THR A 131 -3.83 -1.12 -20.05
C THR A 131 -2.46 -0.81 -19.43
N VAL A 132 -1.39 -1.34 -20.03
CA VAL A 132 0.00 -1.04 -19.58
C VAL A 132 0.32 0.45 -19.74
N GLU A 133 -0.17 1.05 -20.83
CA GLU A 133 -0.02 2.46 -21.15
C GLU A 133 -0.66 3.33 -20.08
N GLU A 134 -1.88 2.99 -19.64
CA GLU A 134 -2.57 3.73 -18.57
C GLU A 134 -1.78 3.70 -17.25
N ILE A 135 -1.20 2.55 -16.89
CA ILE A 135 -0.37 2.42 -15.69
C ILE A 135 0.84 3.35 -15.82
N GLN A 136 1.59 3.24 -16.93
CA GLN A 136 2.78 4.06 -17.17
C GLN A 136 2.46 5.56 -17.24
N GLU A 137 1.32 5.94 -17.82
CA GLU A 137 0.83 7.32 -17.89
C GLU A 137 0.50 7.89 -16.52
N LYS A 138 0.13 7.05 -15.53
CA LYS A 138 -0.15 7.45 -14.15
C LYS A 138 1.06 7.35 -13.23
N THR A 139 2.17 6.77 -13.66
CA THR A 139 3.42 6.68 -12.90
C THR A 139 4.36 7.85 -13.20
N GLY A 140 5.02 8.42 -12.18
CA GLY A 140 5.94 9.55 -12.32
C GLY A 140 7.35 9.19 -12.83
N PHE A 141 7.62 7.92 -13.07
CA PHE A 141 8.88 7.36 -13.55
C PHE A 141 8.61 6.21 -14.53
N GLU A 142 9.63 5.81 -15.27
CA GLU A 142 9.55 4.67 -16.19
C GLU A 142 9.54 3.36 -15.40
N LEU A 143 8.53 2.52 -15.67
CA LEU A 143 8.39 1.18 -15.11
C LEU A 143 9.14 0.17 -15.96
N VAL A 144 9.61 -0.90 -15.33
CA VAL A 144 10.02 -2.10 -16.07
C VAL A 144 8.74 -2.78 -16.58
N ILE A 145 8.66 -2.98 -17.89
CA ILE A 145 7.54 -3.65 -18.56
C ILE A 145 8.08 -4.99 -19.11
N PRO A 146 7.59 -6.14 -18.61
CA PRO A 146 7.95 -7.44 -19.18
C PRO A 146 7.27 -7.66 -20.54
N ASP A 147 7.74 -8.64 -21.30
CA ASP A 147 7.17 -9.00 -22.62
C ASP A 147 5.68 -9.33 -22.54
N GLU A 148 5.25 -9.94 -21.43
CA GLU A 148 3.85 -10.26 -21.15
C GLU A 148 3.43 -9.71 -19.78
N VAL A 149 2.34 -8.92 -19.78
CA VAL A 149 1.69 -8.42 -18.56
C VAL A 149 0.30 -9.04 -18.45
N PRO A 150 0.12 -10.09 -17.64
CA PRO A 150 -1.17 -10.76 -17.50
C PRO A 150 -2.18 -9.88 -16.76
N GLU A 151 -3.47 -10.19 -16.92
CA GLU A 151 -4.50 -9.62 -16.05
C GLU A 151 -4.47 -10.28 -14.66
N THR A 152 -4.69 -9.48 -13.62
CA THR A 152 -4.87 -9.98 -12.26
C THR A 152 -6.11 -10.87 -12.20
N LYS A 153 -5.95 -12.09 -11.69
CA LYS A 153 -7.05 -13.04 -11.54
C LYS A 153 -8.18 -12.43 -10.68
N PRO A 154 -9.43 -12.37 -11.16
CA PRO A 154 -10.55 -11.90 -10.36
C PRO A 154 -10.82 -12.81 -9.14
N PRO A 155 -11.37 -12.27 -8.05
CA PRO A 155 -11.81 -13.08 -6.92
C PRO A 155 -12.90 -14.07 -7.33
N THR A 156 -12.90 -15.23 -6.69
CA THR A 156 -13.93 -16.26 -6.84
C THR A 156 -15.26 -15.83 -6.22
N GLU A 157 -16.36 -16.47 -6.63
CA GLU A 157 -17.68 -16.22 -6.04
C GLU A 157 -17.71 -16.43 -4.53
N THR A 158 -17.01 -17.46 -4.03
CA THR A 158 -16.89 -17.76 -2.59
C THR A 158 -16.17 -16.65 -1.83
N GLU A 159 -15.08 -16.12 -2.39
CA GLU A 159 -14.34 -14.99 -1.80
C GLU A 159 -15.20 -13.72 -1.81
N LEU A 160 -15.89 -13.43 -2.91
CA LEU A 160 -16.81 -12.28 -3.00
C LEU A 160 -17.95 -12.37 -2.01
N LYS A 161 -18.57 -13.55 -1.87
CA LYS A 161 -19.64 -13.80 -0.90
C LYS A 161 -19.13 -13.60 0.52
N THR A 162 -17.98 -14.19 0.84
CA THR A 162 -17.37 -14.06 2.17
C THR A 162 -17.04 -12.61 2.50
N LEU A 163 -16.46 -11.88 1.55
CA LEU A 163 -16.16 -10.46 1.70
C LEU A 163 -17.42 -9.63 1.96
N ARG A 164 -18.47 -9.84 1.17
CA ARG A 164 -19.69 -9.02 1.18
C ARG A 164 -20.68 -9.38 2.29
N GLU A 165 -20.63 -10.60 2.82
CA GLU A 165 -21.60 -11.05 3.82
C GLU A 165 -20.99 -11.18 5.22
N LYS A 166 -19.68 -11.41 5.34
CA LYS A 166 -19.02 -11.74 6.61
C LYS A 166 -17.92 -10.78 7.01
N VAL A 167 -17.05 -10.37 6.07
CA VAL A 167 -15.87 -9.57 6.39
C VAL A 167 -16.16 -8.07 6.38
N ASP A 168 -16.81 -7.58 5.32
CA ASP A 168 -17.12 -6.17 5.12
C ASP A 168 -18.56 -6.01 4.59
N PRO A 169 -19.58 -6.38 5.41
CA PRO A 169 -20.98 -6.33 5.01
C PRO A 169 -21.52 -4.91 4.77
N LEU A 170 -20.92 -3.92 5.42
CA LEU A 170 -21.25 -2.50 5.22
C LEU A 170 -20.53 -1.89 4.01
N ALA A 171 -19.65 -2.65 3.35
CA ALA A 171 -18.83 -2.17 2.24
C ALA A 171 -17.97 -0.94 2.60
N ILE A 172 -17.45 -0.88 3.82
CA ILE A 172 -16.57 0.19 4.32
C ILE A 172 -15.34 0.32 3.44
N ARG A 173 -14.80 -0.79 2.90
CA ARG A 173 -13.62 -0.77 2.02
C ARG A 173 -13.78 0.16 0.82
N LYS A 174 -15.01 0.43 0.36
CA LYS A 174 -15.25 1.35 -0.77
C LYS A 174 -14.81 2.78 -0.44
N LEU A 175 -14.81 3.17 0.84
CA LEU A 175 -14.37 4.50 1.27
C LEU A 175 -12.88 4.76 1.04
N GLU A 176 -12.08 3.71 0.81
CA GLU A 176 -10.66 3.80 0.45
C GLU A 176 -10.43 4.30 -0.98
N VAL A 177 -11.40 4.07 -1.88
CA VAL A 177 -11.29 4.36 -3.32
C VAL A 177 -12.29 5.42 -3.81
N LEU A 178 -13.42 5.61 -3.12
CA LEU A 178 -14.38 6.64 -3.47
C LEU A 178 -13.83 8.03 -3.13
N ARG A 179 -14.25 9.05 -3.90
CA ARG A 179 -13.83 10.45 -3.69
C ARG A 179 -15.03 11.40 -3.70
N GLY A 180 -14.83 12.58 -3.11
CA GLY A 180 -15.79 13.68 -3.16
C GLY A 180 -17.20 13.26 -2.72
N LYS A 181 -18.20 13.64 -3.53
CA LYS A 181 -19.62 13.42 -3.25
C LYS A 181 -19.99 11.94 -3.14
N GLU A 182 -19.45 11.08 -4.00
CA GLU A 182 -19.73 9.64 -3.95
C GLU A 182 -19.25 9.00 -2.63
N ARG A 183 -18.10 9.47 -2.12
CA ARG A 183 -17.57 9.02 -0.83
C ARG A 183 -18.47 9.46 0.32
N GLU A 184 -18.95 10.69 0.28
CA GLU A 184 -19.85 11.25 1.29
C GLU A 184 -21.19 10.51 1.31
N GLU A 185 -21.82 10.32 0.14
CA GLU A 185 -23.06 9.57 -0.01
C GLU A 185 -22.91 8.11 0.48
N HIS A 186 -21.79 7.44 0.15
CA HIS A 186 -21.53 6.08 0.62
C HIS A 186 -21.27 6.04 2.14
N LEU A 187 -20.54 7.00 2.70
CA LEU A 187 -20.31 7.08 4.15
C LEU A 187 -21.64 7.26 4.90
N GLN A 188 -22.54 8.12 4.40
CA GLN A 188 -23.86 8.29 4.99
C GLN A 188 -24.66 6.98 4.95
N SER A 189 -24.62 6.27 3.81
CA SER A 189 -25.28 4.96 3.72
C SER A 189 -24.68 3.93 4.68
N VAL A 190 -23.37 3.93 4.91
CA VAL A 190 -22.70 3.05 5.89
C VAL A 190 -23.25 3.32 7.28
N ILE A 191 -23.27 4.59 7.71
CA ILE A 191 -23.76 5.01 9.04
C ILE A 191 -25.22 4.59 9.23
N GLU A 192 -26.09 4.84 8.25
CA GLU A 192 -27.51 4.46 8.34
C GLU A 192 -27.71 2.95 8.46
N ASN A 193 -26.90 2.16 7.76
CA ASN A 193 -26.97 0.70 7.81
C ASN A 193 -26.42 0.14 9.12
N GLU A 194 -25.36 0.74 9.66
CA GLU A 194 -24.79 0.40 10.97
C GLU A 194 -25.83 0.63 12.08
N ILE A 195 -26.48 1.79 12.11
CA ILE A 195 -27.55 2.11 13.09
C ILE A 195 -28.73 1.12 12.98
N LYS A 196 -29.13 0.75 11.75
CA LYS A 196 -30.18 -0.26 11.54
C LYS A 196 -29.77 -1.65 12.05
N MET A 197 -28.48 -1.99 11.92
CA MET A 197 -27.94 -3.26 12.37
C MET A 197 -27.89 -3.34 13.90
N GLU A 198 -27.45 -2.26 14.57
CA GLU A 198 -27.48 -2.15 16.03
C GLU A 198 -28.89 -2.29 16.58
N LYS A 199 -29.88 -1.58 16.01
CA LYS A 199 -31.29 -1.68 16.43
C LYS A 199 -31.82 -3.11 16.33
N ARG A 200 -31.53 -3.81 15.24
CA ARG A 200 -31.93 -5.23 15.06
C ARG A 200 -31.28 -6.17 16.07
N ILE A 201 -30.06 -5.87 16.52
CA ILE A 201 -29.39 -6.64 17.56
C ILE A 201 -30.07 -6.38 18.91
N MET A 202 -30.36 -5.11 19.22
CA MET A 202 -31.04 -4.73 20.46
C MET A 202 -32.46 -5.29 20.56
N GLU A 203 -33.21 -5.37 19.47
CA GLU A 203 -34.56 -5.98 19.43
C GLU A 203 -34.58 -7.51 19.63
N ARG A 204 -33.42 -8.17 19.54
CA ARG A 204 -33.26 -9.62 19.69
C ARG A 204 -32.78 -10.05 21.08
N ILE A 205 -32.45 -9.10 21.95
CA ILE A 205 -32.02 -9.29 23.35
C ILE A 205 -33.23 -9.05 24.24
#